data_AF-A0A9J6BLP6-F1
#
_entry.id   AF-A0A9J6BLP6-F1
#
_cell.length_a   1.000
_cell.length_b   1.000
_cell.length_c   1.000
_cell.angle_alpha   90.00
_cell.angle_beta   90.00
_cell.angle_gamma   90.00
#
_symmetry.space_group_name_H-M   'P 1'
#
loop_
_entity.id
_entity.type
_entity.pdbx_description
1 polymer ?
#
loop_
_entity_poly.entity_id
_entity_poly.type
_entity_poly.pdbx_seq_one_letter_code
_entity_poly.pdbx_strand_id
1 'polypeptide(L)'
;MKTKLETGLGPTLEFYALVSNELQRSDLNLWNDAENSYRNQEIKETFAIVPAILKSSKNEALNLDGCQISDLSLNFVLPGHPNIELLENGQNIPVTIYNLHEYISLVSHWFLVKGVTEQFESFKEGFNSIFSIETLKLFYPEELENVFLVQEIFKNGIRKCWLNVAELIMDLHKNRLSFLQFITGTPKLPVGGFKSLTPPFTIVAKKIDENQNPDDFLPSVMTCVNYLKLPEYSNREIMKEKLKIAANEGSLSFHLS
;
A
#
# COMPACT_ATOMS: atom_id res chain seq x y z
N MET A 1 31.23 -4.03 28.17
CA MET A 1 30.47 -5.29 28.09
C MET A 1 29.02 -5.00 28.39
N LYS A 2 28.14 -4.99 27.37
CA LYS A 2 26.68 -5.06 27.56
C LYS A 2 26.21 -6.37 26.95
N THR A 3 26.24 -7.43 27.74
CA THR A 3 25.56 -8.69 27.44
C THR A 3 24.12 -8.56 27.91
N LYS A 4 23.21 -8.25 26.98
CA LYS A 4 21.78 -8.50 27.19
C LYS A 4 21.43 -9.71 26.35
N LEU A 5 21.03 -10.78 27.03
CA LEU A 5 20.59 -12.03 26.46
C LEU A 5 19.26 -11.76 25.73
N GLU A 6 19.30 -11.55 24.41
CA GLU A 6 18.09 -11.40 23.60
C GLU A 6 17.58 -12.79 23.22
N THR A 7 16.56 -13.23 23.97
CA THR A 7 15.60 -14.22 23.47
C THR A 7 14.99 -13.66 22.17
N GLY A 8 14.99 -14.45 21.09
CA GLY A 8 14.71 -14.03 19.71
C GLY A 8 13.31 -13.48 19.42
N LEU A 9 12.96 -12.37 20.02
CA LEU A 9 11.89 -11.48 19.59
C LEU A 9 12.59 -10.39 18.76
N GLY A 10 12.22 -10.27 17.48
CA GLY A 10 12.78 -9.29 16.56
C GLY A 10 12.68 -7.83 17.06
N PRO A 11 13.12 -6.86 16.26
CA PRO A 11 13.20 -5.46 16.65
C PRO A 11 11.89 -4.92 17.25
N THR A 12 12.02 -4.10 18.30
CA THR A 12 10.88 -3.55 19.06
C THR A 12 10.14 -2.47 18.27
N LEU A 13 8.91 -2.14 18.69
CA LEU A 13 8.15 -1.01 18.11
C LEU A 13 8.92 0.31 18.22
N GLU A 14 9.66 0.50 19.31
CA GLU A 14 10.54 1.66 19.53
C GLU A 14 11.65 1.73 18.47
N PHE A 15 12.26 0.60 18.12
CA PHE A 15 13.24 0.55 17.03
C PHE A 15 12.64 1.00 15.71
N TYR A 16 11.46 0.50 15.32
CA TYR A 16 10.81 0.90 14.07
C TYR A 16 10.37 2.37 14.06
N ALA A 17 9.90 2.89 15.19
CA ALA A 17 9.55 4.31 15.31
C ALA A 17 10.78 5.21 15.15
N LEU A 18 11.91 4.84 15.76
CA LEU A 18 13.17 5.57 15.63
C LEU A 18 13.68 5.54 14.18
N VAL A 19 13.70 4.37 13.53
CA VAL A 19 14.10 4.24 12.13
C VAL A 19 13.17 5.02 11.21
N SER A 20 11.85 4.98 11.44
CA SER A 20 10.88 5.72 10.65
C SER A 20 11.07 7.23 10.76
N ASN A 21 11.31 7.75 11.98
CA ASN A 21 11.63 9.16 12.19
C ASN A 21 12.96 9.54 11.51
N GLU A 22 13.97 8.68 11.62
CA GLU A 22 15.29 8.93 11.03
C GLU A 22 15.21 8.99 9.51
N LEU A 23 14.45 8.09 8.87
CA LEU A 23 14.22 8.08 7.42
C LEU A 23 13.40 9.29 6.92
N GLN A 24 12.63 9.94 7.79
CA GLN A 24 11.81 11.10 7.47
C GLN A 24 12.53 12.43 7.71
N ARG A 25 13.78 12.42 8.15
CA ARG A 25 14.54 13.65 8.37
C ARG A 25 14.69 14.46 7.08
N SER A 26 14.35 15.75 7.14
CA SER A 26 14.35 16.65 5.99
C SER A 26 15.75 16.90 5.41
N ASP A 27 16.81 16.81 6.21
CA ASP A 27 18.19 16.99 5.76
C ASP A 27 18.73 15.84 4.91
N LEU A 28 18.05 14.69 4.90
CA LEU A 28 18.39 13.56 4.02
C LEU A 28 17.92 13.78 2.58
N ASN A 29 16.99 14.73 2.34
CA ASN A 29 16.38 14.99 1.03
C ASN A 29 15.82 13.72 0.34
N LEU A 30 15.40 12.72 1.13
CA LEU A 30 14.79 11.48 0.62
C LEU A 30 13.32 11.65 0.27
N TRP A 31 12.62 12.56 0.95
CA TRP A 31 11.19 12.79 0.78
C TRP A 31 10.90 14.28 0.57
N ASN A 32 9.90 14.54 -0.27
CA ASN A 32 9.33 15.88 -0.42
C ASN A 32 8.29 16.08 0.68
N ASP A 33 8.65 16.77 1.77
CA ASP A 33 7.69 17.24 2.76
C ASP A 33 7.23 18.68 2.45
N ALA A 34 6.20 19.15 3.15
CA ALA A 34 5.70 20.50 2.98
C ALA A 34 6.79 21.56 3.25
N GLU A 35 7.68 21.34 4.22
CA GLU A 35 8.78 22.25 4.57
C GLU A 35 9.92 22.29 3.54
N ASN A 36 10.25 21.16 2.91
CA ASN A 36 11.22 20.98 1.83
C ASN A 36 10.68 21.48 0.49
N SER A 37 9.36 21.39 0.27
CA SER A 37 8.68 22.08 -0.82
C SER A 37 8.90 23.60 -0.75
N TYR A 38 9.02 24.19 0.45
CA TYR A 38 9.32 25.63 0.57
C TYR A 38 10.75 26.00 0.22
N ARG A 39 11.73 25.08 0.33
CA ARG A 39 13.16 25.34 0.06
C ARG A 39 13.53 25.24 -1.41
N ASN A 40 12.86 24.41 -2.19
CA ASN A 40 13.06 24.32 -3.64
C ASN A 40 12.11 25.27 -4.37
N GLN A 41 12.55 26.51 -4.57
CA GLN A 41 11.78 27.58 -5.21
C GLN A 41 11.29 27.19 -6.63
N GLU A 42 12.07 26.37 -7.36
CA GLU A 42 11.72 25.81 -8.69
C GLU A 42 10.62 24.74 -8.63
N ILE A 43 10.52 23.97 -7.54
CA ILE A 43 9.51 22.92 -7.35
C ILE A 43 8.16 23.54 -6.95
N LYS A 44 8.18 24.66 -6.21
CA LYS A 44 6.99 25.41 -5.78
C LYS A 44 6.12 25.88 -6.93
N GLU A 45 6.73 26.46 -7.96
CA GLU A 45 6.00 26.98 -9.13
C GLU A 45 5.40 25.82 -9.92
N THR A 46 6.17 24.76 -10.14
CA THR A 46 5.72 23.58 -10.90
C THR A 46 4.60 22.82 -10.20
N PHE A 47 4.69 22.59 -8.89
CA PHE A 47 3.64 21.93 -8.11
C PHE A 47 2.42 22.82 -7.83
N ALA A 48 2.51 24.14 -7.98
CA ALA A 48 1.35 25.03 -7.98
C ALA A 48 0.63 25.02 -9.34
N ILE A 49 1.40 24.97 -10.43
CA ILE A 49 0.89 24.99 -11.80
C ILE A 49 0.15 23.69 -12.14
N VAL A 50 0.68 22.51 -11.78
CA VAL A 50 0.07 21.21 -12.16
C VAL A 50 -1.35 21.03 -11.60
N PRO A 51 -1.64 21.25 -10.30
CA PRO A 51 -3.00 21.21 -9.77
C PRO A 51 -3.90 22.30 -10.34
N ALA A 52 -3.37 23.51 -10.59
CA ALA A 52 -4.13 24.60 -11.20
C ALA A 52 -4.57 24.25 -12.64
N ILE A 53 -3.68 23.67 -13.45
CA ILE A 53 -4.00 23.20 -14.80
C ILE A 53 -4.98 21.99 -14.74
N LEU A 54 -4.75 21.02 -13.85
CA LEU A 54 -5.65 19.86 -13.68
C LEU A 54 -7.06 20.28 -13.25
N LYS A 55 -7.18 21.34 -12.44
CA LYS A 55 -8.46 21.90 -12.00
C LYS A 55 -9.16 22.69 -13.10
N SER A 56 -8.43 23.38 -13.97
CA SER A 56 -9.02 24.09 -15.12
C SER A 56 -9.56 23.10 -16.16
N SER A 57 -8.88 21.96 -16.37
CA SER A 57 -9.19 20.89 -17.36
C SER A 57 -10.65 20.39 -17.37
N LYS A 58 -11.46 20.71 -16.35
CA LYS A 58 -12.89 20.33 -16.24
C LYS A 58 -13.88 21.40 -16.71
N ASN A 59 -13.43 22.60 -17.11
CA ASN A 59 -14.29 23.69 -17.59
C ASN A 59 -13.96 24.02 -19.05
N GLU A 60 -14.99 24.12 -19.91
CA GLU A 60 -14.87 24.38 -21.36
C GLU A 60 -14.33 25.79 -21.72
N ALA A 61 -14.06 26.63 -20.72
CA ALA A 61 -13.28 27.86 -20.84
C ALA A 61 -12.01 27.73 -20.00
N LEU A 62 -10.95 27.13 -20.58
CA LEU A 62 -9.66 26.90 -19.92
C LEU A 62 -8.84 28.19 -19.80
N ASN A 63 -9.31 29.11 -18.95
CA ASN A 63 -8.54 30.29 -18.57
C ASN A 63 -7.84 30.02 -17.24
N LEU A 64 -6.52 30.24 -17.18
CA LEU A 64 -5.78 30.32 -15.92
C LEU A 64 -5.88 31.76 -15.43
N ASP A 65 -6.74 32.00 -14.43
CA ASP A 65 -7.00 33.34 -13.88
C ASP A 65 -7.37 34.42 -14.93
N GLY A 66 -8.06 34.01 -16.00
CA GLY A 66 -8.47 34.89 -17.10
C GLY A 66 -7.47 35.00 -18.27
N CYS A 67 -6.32 34.33 -18.18
CA CYS A 67 -5.29 34.28 -19.22
C CYS A 67 -5.50 33.07 -20.15
N GLN A 68 -5.34 33.25 -21.47
CA GLN A 68 -5.37 32.11 -22.40
C GLN A 68 -4.09 31.29 -22.26
N ILE A 69 -4.19 29.97 -22.45
CA ILE A 69 -3.03 29.06 -22.35
C ILE A 69 -1.91 29.45 -23.32
N SER A 70 -2.24 29.93 -24.51
CA SER A 70 -1.27 30.42 -25.49
C SER A 70 -0.43 31.57 -24.97
N ASP A 71 -0.99 32.39 -24.08
CA ASP A 71 -0.34 33.60 -23.57
C ASP A 71 0.67 33.25 -22.47
N LEU A 72 0.60 32.04 -21.91
CA LEU A 72 1.57 31.52 -20.94
C LEU A 72 2.92 31.17 -21.57
N SER A 73 3.02 31.16 -22.92
CA SER A 73 4.25 30.86 -23.67
C SER A 73 4.92 29.54 -23.23
N LEU A 74 4.10 28.56 -22.87
CA LEU A 74 4.57 27.24 -22.48
C LEU A 74 4.96 26.42 -23.71
N ASN A 75 5.94 25.55 -23.55
CA ASN A 75 6.33 24.54 -24.52
C ASN A 75 6.45 23.18 -23.82
N PHE A 76 6.78 22.11 -24.54
CA PHE A 76 6.92 20.77 -23.96
C PHE A 76 8.28 20.57 -23.27
N VAL A 77 8.64 21.51 -22.40
CA VAL A 77 9.77 21.44 -21.49
C VAL A 77 9.22 21.35 -20.06
N LEU A 78 9.88 20.56 -19.22
CA LEU A 78 9.49 20.37 -17.84
C LEU A 78 9.61 21.71 -17.07
N PRO A 79 8.55 22.19 -16.39
CA PRO A 79 8.62 23.45 -15.65
C PRO A 79 9.69 23.40 -14.54
N GLY A 80 10.44 24.50 -14.41
CA GLY A 80 11.58 24.60 -13.50
C GLY A 80 12.85 23.89 -13.99
N HIS A 81 12.79 23.10 -15.07
CA HIS A 81 13.91 22.31 -15.56
C HIS A 81 14.08 22.47 -17.09
N PRO A 82 14.68 23.58 -17.56
CA PRO A 82 14.72 23.95 -18.97
C PRO A 82 15.46 22.95 -19.87
N ASN A 83 16.29 22.08 -19.27
CA ASN A 83 17.08 21.08 -19.98
C ASN A 83 16.34 19.75 -20.17
N ILE A 84 15.11 19.63 -19.70
CA ILE A 84 14.33 18.38 -19.76
C ILE A 84 13.14 18.60 -20.70
N GLU A 85 13.32 18.19 -21.95
CA GLU A 85 12.20 18.12 -22.90
C GLU A 85 11.32 16.90 -22.59
N LEU A 86 10.00 17.11 -22.60
CA LEU A 86 8.99 16.09 -22.33
C LEU A 86 8.73 15.17 -23.54
N LEU A 87 9.03 15.68 -24.73
CA LEU A 87 9.00 14.97 -26.01
C LEU A 87 10.12 15.51 -26.89
N GLU A 88 10.41 14.80 -27.99
CA GLU A 88 11.47 15.19 -28.92
C GLU A 88 11.19 16.56 -29.53
N ASN A 89 12.16 17.47 -29.44
CA ASN A 89 12.05 18.85 -29.90
C ASN A 89 10.95 19.66 -29.19
N GLY A 90 10.66 19.31 -27.93
CA GLY A 90 9.57 19.86 -27.13
C GLY A 90 9.70 21.35 -26.86
N GLN A 91 10.93 21.88 -26.81
CA GLN A 91 11.19 23.31 -26.68
C GLN A 91 10.58 24.16 -27.81
N ASN A 92 10.40 23.57 -29.00
CA ASN A 92 9.88 24.24 -30.18
C ASN A 92 8.38 23.98 -30.41
N ILE A 93 7.74 23.23 -29.52
CA ILE A 93 6.32 22.87 -29.63
C ILE A 93 5.55 23.67 -28.58
N PRO A 94 4.78 24.71 -28.99
CA PRO A 94 4.01 25.49 -28.04
C PRO A 94 2.85 24.68 -27.48
N VAL A 95 2.56 24.91 -26.19
CA VAL A 95 1.37 24.38 -25.53
C VAL A 95 0.19 25.29 -25.85
N THR A 96 -0.90 24.67 -26.27
CA THR A 96 -2.16 25.27 -26.67
C THR A 96 -3.29 24.52 -25.98
N ILE A 97 -4.52 25.03 -26.07
CA ILE A 97 -5.68 24.32 -25.53
C ILE A 97 -5.87 22.91 -26.12
N TYR A 98 -5.40 22.69 -27.35
CA TYR A 98 -5.58 21.42 -28.06
C TYR A 98 -4.61 20.31 -27.61
N ASN A 99 -3.44 20.68 -27.11
CA ASN A 99 -2.41 19.73 -26.64
C ASN A 99 -2.10 19.86 -25.14
N LEU A 100 -2.82 20.73 -24.41
CA LEU A 100 -2.67 20.93 -22.97
C LEU A 100 -2.78 19.61 -22.19
N HIS A 101 -3.74 18.76 -22.53
CA HIS A 101 -3.92 17.48 -21.84
C HIS A 101 -2.68 16.59 -21.94
N GLU A 102 -2.03 16.56 -23.11
CA GLU A 102 -0.79 15.81 -23.32
C GLU A 102 0.35 16.39 -22.49
N TYR A 103 0.49 17.72 -22.49
CA TYR A 103 1.46 18.42 -21.66
C TYR A 103 1.31 18.08 -20.17
N ILE A 104 0.08 18.17 -19.63
CA ILE A 104 -0.22 17.82 -18.23
C ILE A 104 0.15 16.36 -17.95
N SER A 105 -0.23 15.45 -18.85
CA SER A 105 0.04 14.02 -18.70
C SER A 105 1.54 13.75 -18.62
N LEU A 106 2.32 14.37 -19.50
CA LEU A 106 3.78 14.21 -19.52
C LEU A 106 4.45 14.83 -18.29
N VAL A 107 4.04 16.02 -17.86
CA VAL A 107 4.54 16.64 -16.63
C VAL A 107 4.21 15.76 -15.42
N SER A 108 2.96 15.29 -15.30
CA SER A 108 2.52 14.43 -14.21
C SER A 108 3.28 13.10 -14.19
N HIS A 109 3.45 12.48 -15.36
CA HIS A 109 4.22 11.24 -15.50
C HIS A 109 5.69 11.45 -15.12
N TRP A 110 6.27 12.59 -15.48
CA TRP A 110 7.64 12.90 -15.07
C TRP A 110 7.76 12.99 -13.56
N PHE A 111 6.92 13.79 -12.88
CA PHE A 111 7.03 13.97 -11.43
C PHE A 111 6.66 12.73 -10.62
N LEU A 112 5.67 11.96 -11.06
CA LEU A 112 5.13 10.82 -10.28
C LEU A 112 5.78 9.48 -10.61
N VAL A 113 6.42 9.36 -11.78
CA VAL A 113 6.98 8.10 -12.26
C VAL A 113 8.43 8.30 -12.68
N LYS A 114 8.67 8.90 -13.84
CA LYS A 114 10.00 8.89 -14.49
C LYS A 114 11.09 9.53 -13.61
N GLY A 115 10.79 10.67 -12.98
CA GLY A 115 11.72 11.44 -12.17
C GLY A 115 12.10 10.80 -10.83
N VAL A 116 11.35 9.79 -10.40
CA VAL A 116 11.59 9.07 -9.13
C VAL A 116 11.88 7.58 -9.34
N THR A 117 11.97 7.10 -10.58
CA THR A 117 12.07 5.66 -10.90
C THR A 117 13.25 4.99 -10.20
N GLU A 118 14.45 5.59 -10.22
CA GLU A 118 15.64 4.95 -9.66
C GLU A 118 15.55 4.80 -8.13
N GLN A 119 15.07 5.85 -7.46
CA GLN A 119 14.83 5.88 -6.03
C GLN A 119 13.71 4.90 -5.65
N PHE A 120 12.65 4.86 -6.45
CA PHE A 120 11.51 3.97 -6.22
C PHE A 120 11.87 2.51 -6.43
N GLU A 121 12.66 2.15 -7.44
CA GLU A 121 13.10 0.76 -7.64
C GLU A 121 14.03 0.30 -6.50
N SER A 122 14.90 1.18 -5.99
CA SER A 122 15.72 0.88 -4.81
C SER A 122 14.86 0.66 -3.54
N PHE A 123 13.87 1.52 -3.33
CA PHE A 123 12.89 1.34 -2.25
C PHE A 123 12.11 0.03 -2.40
N LYS A 124 11.63 -0.26 -3.61
CA LYS A 124 10.84 -1.44 -3.95
C LYS A 124 11.65 -2.72 -3.79
N GLU A 125 12.93 -2.74 -4.13
CA GLU A 125 13.83 -3.88 -3.88
C GLU A 125 13.94 -4.17 -2.38
N GLY A 126 14.24 -3.14 -1.58
CA GLY A 126 14.31 -3.27 -0.12
C GLY A 126 12.99 -3.72 0.49
N PHE A 127 11.87 -3.15 0.05
CA PHE A 127 10.53 -3.52 0.49
C PHE A 127 10.21 -4.99 0.15
N ASN A 128 10.43 -5.39 -1.11
CA ASN A 128 10.20 -6.77 -1.59
C ASN A 128 11.06 -7.83 -0.89
N SER A 129 12.23 -7.45 -0.35
CA SER A 129 13.08 -8.38 0.41
C SER A 129 12.43 -8.87 1.72
N ILE A 130 11.50 -8.08 2.27
CA ILE A 130 10.77 -8.38 3.50
C ILE A 130 9.32 -8.77 3.19
N PHE A 131 8.69 -8.07 2.25
CA PHE A 131 7.28 -8.23 1.92
C PHE A 131 7.04 -7.87 0.44
N SER A 132 6.47 -8.80 -0.34
CA SER A 132 6.19 -8.55 -1.76
C SER A 132 5.12 -7.46 -1.95
N ILE A 133 5.45 -6.43 -2.71
CA ILE A 133 4.55 -5.33 -3.09
C ILE A 133 3.34 -5.83 -3.89
N GLU A 134 3.44 -6.99 -4.55
CA GLU A 134 2.31 -7.62 -5.23
C GLU A 134 1.17 -8.00 -4.25
N THR A 135 1.50 -8.28 -2.99
CA THR A 135 0.50 -8.54 -1.94
C THR A 135 -0.30 -7.29 -1.62
N LEU A 136 0.25 -6.09 -1.81
CA LEU A 136 -0.47 -4.84 -1.60
C LEU A 136 -1.57 -4.59 -2.63
N LYS A 137 -1.51 -5.25 -3.80
CA LYS A 137 -2.56 -5.14 -4.83
C LYS A 137 -3.90 -5.74 -4.39
N LEU A 138 -3.93 -6.43 -3.24
CA LEU A 138 -5.17 -6.89 -2.60
C LEU A 138 -5.95 -5.74 -1.94
N PHE A 139 -5.28 -4.62 -1.69
CA PHE A 139 -5.81 -3.48 -0.97
C PHE A 139 -5.96 -2.28 -1.90
N TYR A 140 -6.97 -1.47 -1.63
CA TYR A 140 -7.09 -0.13 -2.21
C TYR A 140 -6.05 0.83 -1.58
N PRO A 141 -5.64 1.92 -2.26
CA PRO A 141 -4.66 2.86 -1.72
C PRO A 141 -5.02 3.41 -0.32
N GLU A 142 -6.29 3.69 -0.06
CA GLU A 142 -6.78 4.17 1.24
C GLU A 142 -6.75 3.08 2.33
N GLU A 143 -6.74 1.80 1.94
CA GLU A 143 -6.59 0.67 2.85
C GLU A 143 -5.13 0.47 3.25
N LEU A 144 -4.19 0.80 2.36
CA LEU A 144 -2.75 0.73 2.66
C LEU A 144 -2.35 1.64 3.81
N GLU A 145 -2.99 2.80 3.94
CA GLU A 145 -2.77 3.71 5.07
C GLU A 145 -3.06 3.00 6.40
N ASN A 146 -4.14 2.22 6.47
CA ASN A 146 -4.49 1.44 7.67
C ASN A 146 -3.56 0.22 7.89
N VAL A 147 -2.93 -0.28 6.81
CA VAL A 147 -1.94 -1.36 6.87
C VAL A 147 -0.59 -0.87 7.39
N PHE A 148 -0.21 0.38 7.11
CA PHE A 148 1.12 0.94 7.43
C PHE A 148 1.13 1.96 8.60
N LEU A 149 0.11 2.81 8.78
CA LEU A 149 0.01 3.81 9.86
C LEU A 149 -0.61 3.21 11.11
N VAL A 150 0.22 2.45 11.79
CA VAL A 150 -0.19 1.44 12.75
C VAL A 150 0.30 1.83 14.16
N GLN A 151 0.40 3.12 14.47
CA GLN A 151 0.89 3.58 15.78
C GLN A 151 -0.01 3.19 16.97
N GLU A 152 -1.33 2.97 16.81
CA GLU A 152 -2.23 2.76 17.98
C GLU A 152 -2.68 1.32 18.30
N ILE A 153 -2.81 0.40 17.34
CA ILE A 153 -3.40 -0.95 17.58
C ILE A 153 -2.32 -2.03 17.84
N PHE A 154 -1.17 -1.67 18.40
CA PHE A 154 -0.15 -2.67 18.83
C PHE A 154 -0.50 -3.33 20.16
N LYS A 155 -1.54 -2.83 20.86
CA LYS A 155 -1.92 -3.34 22.19
C LYS A 155 -2.67 -4.68 22.19
N ASN A 156 -3.26 -5.13 21.07
CA ASN A 156 -4.28 -6.20 21.12
C ASN A 156 -3.98 -7.48 20.30
N GLY A 157 -2.76 -7.74 19.81
CA GLY A 157 -2.40 -9.05 19.21
C GLY A 157 -3.09 -9.45 17.88
N ILE A 158 -4.14 -8.76 17.45
CA ILE A 158 -4.96 -9.07 16.26
C ILE A 158 -4.20 -8.83 14.93
N ARG A 159 -3.17 -7.96 14.91
CA ARG A 159 -2.46 -7.54 13.68
C ARG A 159 -1.46 -8.55 13.10
N LYS A 160 -0.74 -9.32 13.93
CA LYS A 160 0.22 -10.34 13.44
C LYS A 160 -0.48 -11.40 12.58
N CYS A 161 -1.77 -11.62 12.84
CA CYS A 161 -2.59 -12.58 12.15
C CYS A 161 -3.00 -12.15 10.73
N TRP A 162 -3.29 -10.87 10.49
CA TRP A 162 -3.74 -10.41 9.17
C TRP A 162 -2.63 -10.43 8.12
N LEU A 163 -1.41 -10.03 8.48
CA LEU A 163 -0.26 -10.12 7.57
C LEU A 163 0.08 -11.58 7.25
N ASN A 164 0.06 -12.46 8.26
CA ASN A 164 0.27 -13.90 8.04
C ASN A 164 -0.82 -14.52 7.16
N VAL A 165 -2.09 -14.10 7.30
CA VAL A 165 -3.21 -14.58 6.49
C VAL A 165 -3.14 -14.01 5.06
N ALA A 166 -2.82 -12.73 4.88
CA ALA A 166 -2.64 -12.11 3.56
C ALA A 166 -1.47 -12.73 2.78
N GLU A 167 -0.36 -13.02 3.46
CA GLU A 167 0.78 -13.68 2.85
C GLU A 167 0.48 -15.14 2.49
N LEU A 168 -0.28 -15.85 3.35
CA LEU A 168 -0.76 -17.20 3.02
C LEU A 168 -1.70 -17.20 1.80
N ILE A 169 -2.60 -16.21 1.66
CA ILE A 169 -3.48 -16.04 0.49
C ILE A 169 -2.65 -15.98 -0.81
N MET A 170 -1.46 -15.39 -0.76
CA MET A 170 -0.56 -15.23 -1.90
C MET A 170 0.32 -16.47 -2.13
N ASP A 171 0.90 -17.06 -1.07
CA ASP A 171 1.67 -18.31 -1.17
C ASP A 171 0.85 -19.47 -1.78
N LEU A 172 -0.47 -19.40 -1.63
CA LEU A 172 -1.43 -20.30 -2.26
C LEU A 172 -1.77 -19.86 -3.69
N HIS A 173 -0.82 -19.40 -4.51
CA HIS A 173 -1.07 -18.98 -5.91
C HIS A 173 -1.96 -19.95 -6.71
N LYS A 174 -1.84 -21.27 -6.49
CA LYS A 174 -2.70 -22.29 -7.12
C LYS A 174 -4.05 -22.54 -6.41
N ASN A 175 -4.14 -22.23 -5.12
CA ASN A 175 -5.29 -22.54 -4.24
C ASN A 175 -5.95 -21.29 -3.63
N ARG A 176 -5.65 -20.09 -4.15
CA ARG A 176 -6.14 -18.80 -3.63
C ARG A 176 -7.67 -18.75 -3.57
N LEU A 177 -8.32 -19.27 -4.60
CA LEU A 177 -9.78 -19.33 -4.67
C LEU A 177 -10.36 -20.29 -3.60
N SER A 178 -9.70 -21.42 -3.35
CA SER A 178 -10.09 -22.38 -2.32
C SER A 178 -9.92 -21.80 -0.91
N PHE A 179 -8.85 -21.04 -0.67
CA PHE A 179 -8.65 -20.37 0.61
C PHE A 179 -9.65 -19.22 0.80
N LEU A 180 -9.93 -18.45 -0.25
CA LEU A 180 -10.95 -17.40 -0.20
C LEU A 180 -12.35 -17.97 0.07
N GLN A 181 -12.68 -19.10 -0.57
CA GLN A 181 -13.87 -19.90 -0.32
C GLN A 181 -13.91 -20.39 1.13
N PHE A 182 -12.77 -20.83 1.68
CA PHE A 182 -12.67 -21.27 3.07
C PHE A 182 -12.97 -20.14 4.06
N ILE A 183 -12.39 -18.93 3.86
CA ILE A 183 -12.52 -17.83 4.83
C ILE A 183 -13.77 -16.97 4.66
N THR A 184 -14.33 -16.88 3.44
CA THR A 184 -15.51 -16.03 3.15
C THR A 184 -16.74 -16.82 2.73
N GLY A 185 -16.62 -18.13 2.47
CA GLY A 185 -17.71 -18.93 1.89
C GLY A 185 -17.97 -18.65 0.40
N THR A 186 -17.15 -17.82 -0.24
CA THR A 186 -17.22 -17.52 -1.67
C THR A 186 -15.82 -17.46 -2.27
N PRO A 187 -15.60 -17.89 -3.53
CA PRO A 187 -14.30 -17.74 -4.18
C PRO A 187 -14.16 -16.35 -4.82
N LYS A 188 -15.15 -15.47 -4.62
CA LYS A 188 -15.21 -14.11 -5.19
C LYS A 188 -15.64 -13.11 -4.12
N LEU A 189 -14.84 -12.07 -3.94
CA LEU A 189 -15.19 -10.92 -3.11
C LEU A 189 -16.18 -10.00 -3.83
N PRO A 190 -17.00 -9.25 -3.08
CA PRO A 190 -17.84 -8.19 -3.64
C PRO A 190 -17.01 -7.07 -4.28
N VAL A 191 -17.68 -6.22 -5.08
CA VAL A 191 -17.07 -4.99 -5.59
C VAL A 191 -16.64 -4.12 -4.40
N GLY A 192 -15.36 -3.78 -4.31
CA GLY A 192 -14.76 -3.14 -3.13
C GLY A 192 -14.05 -4.07 -2.14
N GLY A 193 -13.88 -5.37 -2.47
CA GLY A 193 -12.97 -6.26 -1.75
C GLY A 193 -13.43 -6.66 -0.34
N PHE A 194 -12.50 -6.85 0.59
CA PHE A 194 -12.80 -7.28 1.96
C PHE A 194 -13.60 -6.24 2.76
N LYS A 195 -13.43 -4.94 2.50
CA LYS A 195 -14.18 -3.85 3.15
C LYS A 195 -15.67 -3.86 2.82
N SER A 196 -16.02 -4.36 1.65
CA SER A 196 -17.41 -4.51 1.22
C SER A 196 -18.10 -5.74 1.79
N LEU A 197 -17.39 -6.60 2.54
CA LEU A 197 -18.01 -7.70 3.27
C LEU A 197 -18.86 -7.15 4.41
N THR A 198 -20.09 -7.63 4.51
CA THR A 198 -21.03 -7.25 5.56
C THR A 198 -21.48 -8.51 6.30
N PRO A 199 -21.07 -8.70 7.56
CA PRO A 199 -20.18 -7.85 8.37
C PRO A 199 -18.70 -7.87 7.91
N PRO A 200 -17.85 -6.89 8.31
CA PRO A 200 -16.44 -6.85 7.89
C PRO A 200 -15.66 -8.10 8.31
N PHE A 201 -14.74 -8.55 7.45
CA PHE A 201 -13.89 -9.68 7.78
C PHE A 201 -13.02 -9.37 8.99
N THR A 202 -13.06 -10.25 9.99
CA THR A 202 -12.41 -10.03 11.28
C THR A 202 -11.67 -11.29 11.71
N ILE A 203 -10.41 -11.12 12.12
CA ILE A 203 -9.64 -12.19 12.74
C ILE A 203 -9.80 -12.06 14.26
N VAL A 204 -10.18 -13.15 14.91
CA VAL A 204 -10.38 -13.21 16.36
C VAL A 204 -9.54 -14.34 16.96
N ALA A 205 -9.11 -14.17 18.21
CA ALA A 205 -8.45 -15.25 18.93
C ALA A 205 -9.44 -16.40 19.21
N LYS A 206 -9.02 -17.64 18.97
CA LYS A 206 -9.75 -18.83 19.35
C LYS A 206 -9.47 -19.11 20.83
N LYS A 207 -10.53 -19.12 21.65
CA LYS A 207 -10.41 -19.53 23.04
C LYS A 207 -10.05 -21.01 23.10
N ILE A 208 -8.96 -21.30 23.80
CA ILE A 208 -8.44 -22.65 24.07
C ILE A 208 -8.20 -22.70 25.57
N ASP A 209 -8.45 -23.84 26.20
CA ASP A 209 -8.23 -23.99 27.64
C ASP A 209 -6.74 -23.84 27.95
N GLU A 210 -6.40 -23.15 29.04
CA GLU A 210 -5.01 -22.80 29.40
C GLU A 210 -4.08 -24.02 29.58
N ASN A 211 -4.66 -25.21 29.79
CA ASN A 211 -3.92 -26.47 29.94
C ASN A 211 -3.67 -27.20 28.61
N GLN A 212 -4.06 -26.63 27.48
CA GLN A 212 -3.91 -27.22 26.16
C GLN A 212 -2.95 -26.42 25.29
N ASN A 213 -2.20 -27.10 24.43
CA ASN A 213 -1.28 -26.44 23.51
C ASN A 213 -2.07 -25.85 22.31
N PRO A 214 -2.02 -24.52 22.06
CA PRO A 214 -2.68 -23.91 20.91
C PRO A 214 -2.26 -24.49 19.55
N ASP A 215 -1.03 -24.99 19.45
CA ASP A 215 -0.47 -25.56 18.22
C ASP A 215 -1.20 -26.83 17.76
N ASP A 216 -1.89 -27.51 18.66
CA ASP A 216 -2.62 -28.73 18.32
C ASP A 216 -3.95 -28.44 17.59
N PHE A 217 -4.45 -27.20 17.67
CA PHE A 217 -5.77 -26.85 17.15
C PHE A 217 -5.72 -26.27 15.74
N LEU A 218 -6.70 -26.66 14.92
CA LEU A 218 -6.96 -26.00 13.65
C LEU A 218 -7.71 -24.67 13.84
N PRO A 219 -7.49 -23.69 12.94
CA PRO A 219 -8.31 -22.49 12.91
C PRO A 219 -9.73 -22.84 12.47
N SER A 220 -10.69 -21.98 12.80
CA SER A 220 -12.10 -22.17 12.42
C SER A 220 -12.67 -20.91 11.79
N VAL A 221 -13.50 -21.06 10.76
CA VAL A 221 -14.14 -19.94 10.08
C VAL A 221 -15.63 -19.91 10.40
N MET A 222 -16.18 -18.70 10.53
CA MET A 222 -17.61 -18.45 10.53
C MET A 222 -17.93 -17.55 9.34
N THR A 223 -18.20 -18.18 8.19
CA THR A 223 -18.36 -17.50 6.90
C THR A 223 -19.53 -16.52 6.91
N CYS A 224 -20.66 -16.87 7.54
CA CYS A 224 -21.83 -15.99 7.65
C CYS A 224 -21.57 -14.66 8.37
N VAL A 225 -20.52 -14.59 9.20
CA VAL A 225 -20.11 -13.38 9.93
C VAL A 225 -18.70 -12.94 9.58
N ASN A 226 -18.09 -13.51 8.54
CA ASN A 226 -16.74 -13.23 8.06
C ASN A 226 -15.67 -13.29 9.18
N TYR A 227 -15.77 -14.25 10.11
CA TYR A 227 -14.78 -14.41 11.18
C TYR A 227 -13.81 -15.55 10.90
N LEU A 228 -12.52 -15.28 11.04
CA LEU A 228 -11.48 -16.30 11.13
C LEU A 228 -10.99 -16.37 12.58
N LYS A 229 -11.24 -17.49 13.26
CA LYS A 229 -10.75 -17.72 14.63
C LYS A 229 -9.42 -18.45 14.59
N LEU A 230 -8.37 -17.84 15.14
CA LEU A 230 -7.03 -18.41 15.18
C LEU A 230 -6.59 -18.76 16.60
N PRO A 231 -6.09 -19.97 16.84
CA PRO A 231 -5.26 -20.26 18.01
C PRO A 231 -4.05 -19.32 18.10
N GLU A 232 -3.57 -19.10 19.32
CA GLU A 232 -2.32 -18.39 19.58
C GLU A 232 -1.11 -19.30 19.31
N TYR A 233 -0.85 -19.57 18.03
CA TYR A 233 0.25 -20.44 17.61
C TYR A 233 1.61 -19.94 18.11
N SER A 234 2.47 -20.87 18.51
CA SER A 234 3.80 -20.57 19.03
C SER A 234 4.71 -19.90 17.99
N ASN A 235 4.51 -20.20 16.70
CA ASN A 235 5.25 -19.59 15.60
C ASN A 235 4.43 -19.52 14.29
N ARG A 236 5.02 -18.86 13.30
CA ARG A 236 4.40 -18.54 12.02
C ARG A 236 4.28 -19.78 11.13
N GLU A 237 5.25 -20.68 11.19
CA GLU A 237 5.33 -21.90 10.40
C GLU A 237 4.18 -22.85 10.76
N ILE A 238 3.92 -23.03 12.05
CA ILE A 238 2.78 -23.83 12.55
C ILE A 238 1.45 -23.19 12.13
N MET A 239 1.29 -21.88 12.30
CA MET A 239 0.08 -21.16 11.84
C MET A 239 -0.17 -21.40 10.34
N LYS A 240 0.88 -21.30 9.52
CA LYS A 240 0.83 -21.51 8.07
C LYS A 240 0.41 -22.94 7.73
N GLU A 241 0.99 -23.93 8.39
CA GLU A 241 0.65 -25.34 8.20
C GLU A 241 -0.81 -25.62 8.58
N LYS A 242 -1.24 -25.17 9.77
CA LYS A 242 -2.60 -25.39 10.28
C LYS A 242 -3.66 -24.71 9.42
N LEU A 243 -3.39 -23.51 8.91
CA LEU A 243 -4.28 -22.83 7.97
C LEU A 243 -4.36 -23.56 6.62
N LYS A 244 -3.26 -24.12 6.11
CA LYS A 244 -3.28 -24.95 4.88
C LYS A 244 -4.12 -26.20 5.07
N ILE A 245 -3.92 -26.90 6.19
CA ILE A 245 -4.71 -28.09 6.54
C ILE A 245 -6.19 -27.74 6.60
N ALA A 246 -6.56 -26.70 7.37
CA ALA A 246 -7.95 -26.30 7.54
C ALA A 246 -8.61 -25.84 6.23
N ALA A 247 -7.88 -25.14 5.36
CA ALA A 247 -8.42 -24.72 4.07
C ALA A 247 -8.61 -25.90 3.10
N ASN A 248 -7.71 -26.89 3.11
CA ASN A 248 -7.85 -28.08 2.29
C ASN A 248 -9.00 -28.97 2.78
N GLU A 249 -9.07 -29.24 4.08
CA GLU A 249 -10.10 -30.09 4.68
C GLU A 249 -11.48 -29.41 4.73
N GLY A 250 -11.52 -28.11 5.03
CA GLY A 250 -12.74 -27.31 5.08
C GLY A 250 -13.39 -27.07 3.72
N SER A 251 -12.66 -27.22 2.62
CA SER A 251 -13.21 -27.10 1.26
C SER A 251 -14.18 -28.23 0.88
N LEU A 252 -14.10 -29.38 1.56
CA LEU A 252 -14.93 -30.56 1.35
C LEU A 252 -16.07 -30.69 2.39
N SER A 253 -16.05 -29.88 3.45
CA SER A 253 -16.93 -30.02 4.61
C SER A 253 -17.92 -28.85 4.70
N PHE A 254 -18.86 -28.81 3.75
CA PHE A 254 -20.15 -28.11 3.94
C PHE A 254 -21.24 -29.08 4.42
N HIS A 255 -20.86 -30.14 5.14
CA HIS A 255 -21.85 -30.94 5.85
C HIS A 255 -22.17 -30.23 7.17
N LEU A 256 -23.40 -29.67 7.19
CA LEU A 256 -24.05 -29.07 8.35
C LEU A 256 -23.81 -29.89 9.63
N SER A 257 -23.70 -29.15 10.74
CA SER A 257 -24.08 -29.59 12.09
C SER A 257 -25.32 -30.48 12.13
#